data_AF-A0A447T4Y3-F1
#
_entry.id   AF-A0A447T4Y3-F1
#
_cell.length_a   1.000
_cell.length_b   1.000
_cell.length_c   1.000
_cell.angle_alpha   90.00
_cell.angle_beta   90.00
_cell.angle_gamma   90.00
#
_symmetry.space_group_name_H-M   'P 1'
#
loop_
_entity.id
_entity.type
_entity.pdbx_description
1 polymer ?
#
loop_
_entity_poly.entity_id
_entity_poly.type
_entity_poly.pdbx_seq_one_letter_code
_entity_poly.pdbx_strand_id
1 'polypeptide(L)'
;MLNAESMGWKYSQRWLDQHRADIEAIVEHIRAHGPVRSADFERKGGKSNGWWDWKPEKRHLEVLFTLGRLMVKERRAFQRVYDLAERVMPGWDDGRDLPPPEDARLEMVRNSCRALGWSRPAGWPTTTG
;
A
#
# COMPACT_ATOMS: atom_id res chain seq x y z
N MET A 1 -11.35 -0.27 7.96
CA MET A 1 -10.23 0.46 7.36
C MET A 1 -9.23 0.87 8.42
N LEU A 2 -7.93 0.80 8.13
CA LEU A 2 -6.86 1.18 9.06
C LEU A 2 -6.94 2.69 9.37
N ASN A 3 -6.87 3.07 10.66
CA ASN A 3 -6.71 4.46 11.04
C ASN A 3 -5.27 4.91 10.76
N ALA A 4 -5.10 5.68 9.69
CA ALA A 4 -3.83 6.20 9.20
C ALA A 4 -3.06 7.05 10.23
N GLU A 5 -3.75 7.64 11.20
CA GLU A 5 -3.15 8.49 12.24
C GLU A 5 -2.22 7.70 13.18
N SER A 6 -2.51 6.41 13.38
CA SER A 6 -1.78 5.56 14.34
C SER A 6 -0.47 4.97 13.81
N MET A 7 -0.17 5.16 12.52
CA MET A 7 0.91 4.46 11.81
C MET A 7 2.30 5.13 11.89
N GLY A 8 2.42 6.26 12.61
CA GLY A 8 3.67 6.74 13.19
C GLY A 8 4.81 7.20 12.27
N TRP A 9 4.80 6.91 10.97
CA TRP A 9 5.82 7.43 10.05
C TRP A 9 5.24 7.66 8.65
N LYS A 10 5.42 8.89 8.14
CA LYS A 10 5.02 9.39 6.80
C LYS A 10 3.53 9.73 6.57
N TYR A 11 2.70 9.74 7.60
CA TYR A 11 1.32 10.25 7.50
C TYR A 11 1.17 11.62 8.16
N SER A 12 0.62 12.57 7.42
CA SER A 12 -0.11 13.66 8.05
C SER A 12 -1.50 13.66 7.43
N GLN A 13 -2.56 13.57 8.24
CA GLN A 13 -3.93 13.90 7.80
C GLN A 13 -3.94 15.19 6.98
N ARG A 14 -3.10 16.14 7.40
CA ARG A 14 -2.77 17.36 6.69
C ARG A 14 -2.38 17.16 5.21
N TRP A 15 -1.65 16.12 4.83
CA TRP A 15 -1.33 15.83 3.43
C TRP A 15 -2.56 15.35 2.65
N LEU A 16 -3.38 14.49 3.25
CA LEU A 16 -4.65 14.05 2.65
C LEU A 16 -5.61 15.22 2.45
N ASP A 17 -5.69 16.11 3.44
CA ASP A 17 -6.53 17.30 3.36
C ASP A 17 -6.03 18.28 2.31
N GLN A 18 -4.71 18.49 2.23
CA GLN A 18 -4.10 19.38 1.25
C GLN A 18 -4.23 18.88 -0.20
N HIS A 19 -4.22 17.56 -0.41
CA HIS A 19 -4.19 16.94 -1.73
C HIS A 19 -5.42 16.10 -2.05
N ARG A 20 -6.55 16.38 -1.39
CA ARG A 20 -7.78 15.56 -1.51
C ARG A 20 -8.25 15.45 -2.96
N ALA A 21 -8.30 16.57 -3.68
CA ALA A 21 -8.71 16.60 -5.08
C ALA A 21 -7.80 15.73 -5.97
N ASP A 22 -6.50 15.83 -5.74
CA ASP A 22 -5.50 15.08 -6.52
C ASP A 22 -5.61 13.56 -6.28
N ILE A 23 -5.85 13.18 -5.02
CA ILE A 23 -6.00 11.79 -4.62
C ILE A 23 -7.27 11.17 -5.21
N GLU A 24 -8.40 11.88 -5.15
CA GLU A 24 -9.65 11.41 -5.75
C GLU A 24 -9.53 11.32 -7.29
N ALA A 25 -8.85 12.27 -7.92
CA ALA A 25 -8.55 12.21 -9.36
C ALA A 25 -7.76 10.94 -9.75
N ILE A 26 -6.79 10.51 -8.94
CA ILE A 26 -6.05 9.26 -9.15
C ILE A 26 -6.98 8.05 -9.04
N VAL A 27 -7.84 8.02 -8.02
CA VAL A 27 -8.79 6.91 -7.82
C VAL A 27 -9.76 6.79 -9.00
N GLU A 28 -10.33 7.91 -9.46
CA GLU A 28 -11.21 7.93 -10.63
C GLU A 28 -10.47 7.53 -11.91
N HIS A 29 -9.22 7.98 -12.07
CA HIS A 29 -8.43 7.56 -13.22
C HIS A 29 -8.23 6.05 -13.24
N ILE A 30 -7.87 5.43 -12.12
CA ILE A 30 -7.69 3.97 -12.01
C ILE A 30 -9.02 3.25 -12.23
N ARG A 31 -10.13 3.82 -11.73
CA ARG A 31 -11.47 3.27 -11.98
C ARG A 31 -11.78 3.25 -13.47
N ALA A 32 -11.54 4.34 -14.18
CA ALA A 32 -11.87 4.48 -15.60
C ALA A 32 -10.90 3.76 -16.55
N HIS A 33 -9.60 3.77 -16.26
CA HIS A 33 -8.54 3.36 -17.19
C HIS A 33 -7.79 2.09 -16.75
N GLY A 34 -8.01 1.64 -15.52
CA GLY A 34 -7.39 0.44 -14.96
C GLY A 34 -6.11 0.73 -14.16
N PRO A 35 -5.35 -0.32 -13.83
CA PRO A 35 -4.25 -0.25 -12.87
C PRO A 35 -3.04 0.54 -13.40
N VAL A 36 -2.32 1.19 -12.49
CA VAL A 36 -1.21 2.12 -12.79
C VAL A 36 0.06 1.82 -11.98
N ARG A 37 1.20 2.23 -12.51
CA ARG A 37 2.51 2.21 -11.83
C ARG A 37 2.95 3.64 -11.56
N SER A 38 3.84 3.82 -10.59
CA SER A 38 4.45 5.14 -10.33
C SER A 38 5.13 5.75 -11.56
N ALA A 39 5.65 4.93 -12.49
CA ALA A 39 6.30 5.42 -13.70
C ALA A 39 5.34 5.79 -14.83
N ASP A 40 4.06 5.41 -14.76
CA ASP A 40 3.06 5.85 -15.73
C ASP A 40 2.77 7.35 -15.59
N PHE A 41 3.22 7.95 -14.49
CA PHE A 41 3.15 9.38 -14.22
C PHE A 41 4.47 10.13 -14.49
N GLU A 42 5.58 9.43 -14.78
CA GLU A 42 6.84 10.08 -15.15
C GLU A 42 6.73 10.70 -16.57
N ARG A 43 7.15 11.96 -16.69
CA ARG A 43 7.00 12.73 -17.94
C ARG A 43 7.85 12.13 -19.08
N LYS A 44 7.20 11.61 -20.12
CA LYS A 44 7.84 11.43 -21.44
C LYS A 44 7.75 12.77 -22.19
N GLY A 45 8.90 13.31 -22.60
CA GLY A 45 9.08 14.69 -23.04
C GLY A 45 8.01 15.24 -23.99
N GLY A 46 7.57 16.47 -23.74
CA GLY A 46 6.57 17.19 -24.55
C GLY A 46 5.55 17.94 -23.70
N LYS A 47 4.78 18.85 -24.30
CA LYS A 47 3.93 19.87 -23.65
C LYS A 47 2.95 19.30 -22.61
N SER A 48 2.88 20.00 -21.47
CA SER A 48 2.02 19.71 -20.32
C SER A 48 0.53 19.82 -20.72
N ASN A 49 -0.20 18.71 -20.67
CA ASN A 49 -1.65 18.74 -20.57
C ASN A 49 -1.95 18.84 -19.08
N GLY A 50 -2.35 20.03 -18.61
CA GLY A 50 -2.35 20.50 -17.22
C GLY A 50 -3.14 19.70 -16.16
N TRP A 51 -3.56 18.48 -16.46
CA TRP A 51 -4.05 17.49 -15.49
C TRP A 51 -2.92 16.56 -14.97
N TRP A 52 -1.80 16.43 -15.70
CA TRP A 52 -0.77 15.39 -15.50
C TRP A 52 0.61 15.91 -15.02
N ASP A 53 0.68 17.09 -14.39
CA ASP A 53 1.97 17.73 -14.01
C ASP A 53 2.22 17.71 -12.48
N TRP A 54 1.82 16.65 -11.76
CA TRP A 54 1.77 16.66 -10.29
C TRP A 54 2.97 15.95 -9.64
N LYS A 55 3.89 16.76 -9.12
CA LYS A 55 5.17 16.32 -8.53
C LYS A 55 5.13 15.50 -7.20
N PRO A 56 4.01 14.97 -6.67
CA PRO A 56 4.11 13.93 -5.65
C PRO A 56 3.27 12.64 -5.88
N GLU A 57 3.10 12.18 -7.12
CA GLU A 57 2.29 10.98 -7.44
C GLU A 57 2.70 9.73 -6.64
N LYS A 58 4.01 9.47 -6.51
CA LYS A 58 4.51 8.33 -5.73
C LYS A 58 4.01 8.35 -4.28
N ARG A 59 3.94 9.55 -3.68
CA ARG A 59 3.44 9.71 -2.31
C ARG A 59 1.94 9.47 -2.24
N HIS A 60 1.16 9.91 -3.23
CA HIS A 60 -0.28 9.62 -3.29
C HIS A 60 -0.56 8.13 -3.41
N LEU A 61 0.16 7.41 -4.28
CA LEU A 61 0.03 5.96 -4.42
C LEU A 61 0.42 5.22 -3.13
N GLU A 62 1.51 5.62 -2.47
CA GLU A 62 1.94 5.03 -1.19
C GLU A 62 0.93 5.28 -0.07
N VAL A 63 0.33 6.48 -0.03
CA VAL A 63 -0.72 6.84 0.91
C VAL A 63 -1.98 6.01 0.64
N LEU A 64 -2.50 6.01 -0.59
CA LEU A 64 -3.67 5.22 -0.95
C LEU A 64 -3.49 3.72 -0.70
N PHE A 65 -2.30 3.18 -0.96
CA PHE A 65 -1.95 1.80 -0.63
C PHE A 65 -2.00 1.53 0.86
N THR A 66 -1.41 2.43 1.66
CA THR A 66 -1.34 2.25 3.10
C THR A 66 -2.70 2.47 3.79
N LEU A 67 -3.59 3.28 3.20
CA LEU A 67 -5.00 3.38 3.61
C LEU A 67 -5.84 2.15 3.23
N GLY A 68 -5.31 1.26 2.40
CA GLY A 68 -6.06 0.12 1.86
C GLY A 68 -7.07 0.49 0.78
N ARG A 69 -7.04 1.71 0.23
CA ARG A 69 -7.88 2.11 -0.92
C ARG A 69 -7.34 1.55 -2.24
N LEU A 70 -6.02 1.49 -2.36
CA LEU A 70 -5.33 0.80 -3.45
C LEU A 70 -4.63 -0.44 -2.93
N MET A 71 -4.45 -1.43 -3.80
CA MET A 71 -3.67 -2.63 -3.54
C MET A 71 -2.69 -2.89 -4.67
N VAL A 72 -1.62 -3.62 -4.38
CA VAL A 72 -0.67 -4.07 -5.41
C VAL A 72 -1.27 -5.30 -6.10
N LYS A 73 -1.74 -5.12 -7.33
CA LYS A 73 -2.29 -6.19 -8.17
C LYS A 73 -1.21 -7.15 -8.64
N GLU A 74 -0.06 -6.61 -9.03
CA GLU A 74 1.09 -7.38 -9.50
C GLU A 74 2.38 -6.55 -9.38
N ARG A 75 3.51 -7.21 -9.62
CA ARG A 75 4.81 -6.55 -9.76
C ARG A 75 5.33 -6.79 -11.16
N ARG A 76 5.65 -5.72 -11.89
CA ARG A 76 6.30 -5.77 -13.20
C ARG A 76 7.72 -5.28 -13.03
N ALA A 77 8.69 -6.19 -13.13
CA ALA A 77 10.07 -5.96 -12.70
C ALA A 77 10.10 -5.41 -11.26
N PHE A 78 10.78 -4.29 -11.04
CA PHE A 78 10.87 -3.64 -9.72
C PHE A 78 9.72 -2.65 -9.42
N GLN A 79 8.71 -2.57 -10.29
CA GLN A 79 7.60 -1.63 -10.14
C GLN A 79 6.33 -2.33 -9.64
N ARG A 80 5.68 -1.72 -8.65
CA ARG A 80 4.34 -2.10 -8.18
C ARG A 80 3.30 -1.56 -9.14
N VAL A 81 2.36 -2.42 -9.52
CA VAL A 81 1.15 -2.05 -10.27
C VAL A 81 0.00 -1.98 -9.27
N TYR A 82 -0.58 -0.79 -9.11
CA TYR A 82 -1.66 -0.51 -8.16
C TYR A 82 -3.02 -0.57 -8.87
N ASP A 83 -3.99 -1.21 -8.22
CA ASP A 83 -5.40 -1.23 -8.64
C ASP A 83 -6.29 -0.96 -7.41
N LEU A 84 -7.59 -0.74 -7.63
CA LEU A 84 -8.56 -0.56 -6.55
C LEU A 84 -8.63 -1.82 -5.67
N ALA A 85 -8.70 -1.63 -4.35
CA ALA A 85 -8.78 -2.75 -3.41
C ALA A 85 -9.95 -3.71 -3.73
N GLU A 86 -11.11 -3.15 -4.09
CA GLU A 86 -12.31 -3.92 -4.50
C GLU A 86 -12.10 -4.77 -5.77
N ARG A 87 -11.16 -4.42 -6.65
CA ARG A 87 -10.82 -5.23 -7.83
C ARG A 87 -9.81 -6.32 -7.52
N VAL A 88 -8.91 -6.07 -6.57
CA VAL A 88 -7.90 -7.03 -6.14
C VAL A 88 -8.50 -8.06 -5.19
N MET A 89 -9.45 -7.66 -4.34
CA MET A 89 -10.13 -8.51 -3.36
C MET A 89 -11.65 -8.28 -3.40
N PRO A 90 -12.36 -8.76 -4.44
CA PRO A 90 -13.78 -8.44 -4.66
C PRO A 90 -14.75 -8.99 -3.62
N GLY A 91 -14.32 -9.92 -2.77
CA GLY A 91 -15.14 -10.49 -1.69
C GLY A 91 -14.82 -9.94 -0.30
N TRP A 92 -13.83 -9.06 -0.16
CA TRP A 92 -13.37 -8.59 1.14
C TRP A 92 -14.32 -7.58 1.75
N ASP A 93 -14.68 -7.80 3.02
CA ASP A 93 -15.48 -6.88 3.82
C ASP A 93 -14.73 -6.56 5.12
N ASP A 94 -14.46 -5.28 5.38
CA ASP A 94 -13.71 -4.85 6.56
C ASP A 94 -14.43 -5.15 7.89
N GLY A 95 -15.77 -5.27 7.90
CA GLY A 95 -16.52 -5.61 9.11
C GLY A 95 -16.46 -7.09 9.45
N ARG A 96 -16.34 -7.95 8.43
CA ARG A 96 -16.29 -9.41 8.56
C ARG A 96 -14.87 -9.98 8.60
N ASP A 97 -13.99 -9.48 7.73
CA ASP A 97 -12.71 -10.11 7.41
C ASP A 97 -11.50 -9.39 8.03
N LEU A 98 -11.64 -8.13 8.44
CA LEU A 98 -10.53 -7.38 9.05
C LEU A 98 -10.30 -7.87 10.48
N PRO A 99 -9.13 -8.46 10.79
CA PRO A 99 -8.85 -8.88 12.16
C PRO A 99 -8.70 -7.68 13.10
N PRO A 100 -8.91 -7.87 14.41
CA PRO A 100 -8.59 -6.87 15.42
C PRO A 100 -7.14 -6.37 15.29
N PRO A 101 -6.88 -5.07 15.54
CA PRO A 101 -5.53 -4.50 15.35
C PRO A 101 -4.42 -5.20 16.14
N GLU A 102 -4.73 -5.74 17.33
CA GLU A 102 -3.82 -6.53 18.15
C GLU A 102 -3.44 -7.85 17.49
N ASP A 103 -4.42 -8.57 16.94
CA ASP A 103 -4.22 -9.85 16.26
C ASP A 103 -3.44 -9.65 14.96
N ALA A 104 -3.78 -8.62 14.19
CA ALA A 104 -3.05 -8.24 12.98
C ALA A 104 -1.57 -7.94 13.28
N ARG A 105 -1.29 -7.21 14.37
CA ARG A 105 0.08 -6.92 14.81
C ARG A 105 0.81 -8.19 15.24
N LEU A 106 0.17 -9.04 16.03
CA LEU A 106 0.76 -10.30 16.49
C LEU A 106 1.14 -11.19 15.30
N GLU A 107 0.24 -11.32 14.32
CA GLU A 107 0.49 -12.13 13.14
C GLU A 107 1.58 -11.52 12.25
N MET A 108 1.64 -10.19 12.12
CA MET A 108 2.75 -9.51 11.45
C MET A 108 4.11 -9.81 12.10
N VAL A 109 4.19 -9.76 13.44
CA VAL A 109 5.42 -10.10 14.17
C VAL A 109 5.78 -11.58 13.96
N ARG A 110 4.82 -12.50 14.06
CA ARG A 110 5.05 -13.93 13.81
C ARG A 110 5.59 -14.19 12.42
N ASN A 111 5.00 -13.57 11.40
CA ASN A 111 5.45 -13.69 10.02
C ASN A 111 6.84 -13.10 9.82
N SER A 112 7.15 -11.99 10.50
CA SER A 112 8.49 -11.39 10.49
C SER A 112 9.54 -12.31 11.12
N CYS A 113 9.25 -12.90 12.29
CA CYS A 113 10.14 -13.85 12.95
C CYS A 113 10.41 -15.09 12.08
N ARG A 114 9.38 -15.61 11.40
CA ARG A 114 9.51 -16.74 10.47
C ARG A 114 10.36 -16.39 9.26
N ALA A 115 10.10 -15.26 8.61
CA ALA A 115 10.81 -14.83 7.40
C ALA A 115 12.30 -14.51 7.67
N LEU A 116 12.61 -13.97 8.85
CA LEU A 116 13.98 -13.62 9.26
C LEU A 116 14.74 -14.79 9.92
N GLY A 117 14.09 -15.94 10.14
CA GLY A 117 14.72 -17.10 10.77
C GLY A 117 14.98 -16.96 12.28
N TRP A 118 14.36 -15.99 12.95
CA TRP A 118 14.53 -15.77 14.39
C TRP A 118 13.82 -16.85 15.23
N SER A 119 12.78 -17.48 14.69
CA SER A 119 12.14 -18.63 15.35
C SER A 119 13.02 -19.88 15.18
N ARG A 120 13.88 -20.15 16.16
CA ARG A 120 14.54 -21.46 16.27
C ARG A 120 13.48 -22.56 16.37
N PRO A 121 13.57 -23.65 15.59
CA PRO A 121 12.73 -24.81 15.86
C PRO A 121 13.06 -25.32 17.26
N ALA A 122 12.03 -25.66 18.03
CA ALA A 122 12.20 -26.39 19.29
C ALA A 122 12.89 -27.73 18.96
N GLY A 123 14.18 -27.85 19.27
CA GLY A 123 14.99 -29.02 18.93
C GLY A 123 16.43 -28.76 18.49
N TRP A 124 16.94 -27.53 18.51
CA TRP A 124 18.37 -27.30 18.27
C TRP A 124 19.21 -28.01 19.35
N PRO A 125 20.08 -28.98 19.01
CA PRO A 125 20.94 -29.61 20.00
C PRO A 125 21.95 -28.56 20.50
N THR A 126 21.91 -28.25 21.79
CA THR A 126 23.05 -27.61 22.46
C THR A 126 24.19 -28.62 22.45
N THR A 127 25.06 -28.54 21.46
CA THR A 127 26.36 -29.19 21.52
C THR A 127 27.16 -28.49 22.61
N THR A 128 27.08 -29.02 23.83
CA THR A 128 28.10 -28.79 24.85
C THR A 128 29.15 -29.89 24.65
N GLY A 129 30.31 -29.48 24.18
CA GLY A 129 31.55 -30.26 24.13
C GLY A 129 32.68 -29.38 24.60
#